data_AF-A0A497GYZ4-F1
#
_entry.id   AF-A0A497GYZ4-F1
#
_cell.length_a   1.000
_cell.length_b   1.000
_cell.length_c   1.000
_cell.angle_alpha   90.00
_cell.angle_beta   90.00
_cell.angle_gamma   90.00
#
_symmetry.space_group_name_H-M   'P 1'
#
loop_
_entity.id
_entity.type
_entity.pdbx_description
1 polymer ?
#
loop_
_entity_poly.entity_id
_entity_poly.type
_entity_poly.pdbx_seq_one_letter_code
_entity_poly.pdbx_strand_id
1 'polypeptide(L)'
;MEATITMESVWEQYKEMIYNIAWKMAKQHNEDFDELVSEGINGVMKYLPRYDSAKSSLCTWVYRSAWDEMKSYCINPKRKRHVATDFSDLTDDNDLAHQLPSTSSWIGDIMQEIGDEARALVKVVCEAPDELRKEIIRGKQERRAEALKAYMIDVLDWHPEKVNTVWREVSACL
;
A
#
# COMPACT_ATOMS: atom_id res chain seq x y z
N MET A 1 21.39 30.51 -9.79
CA MET A 1 21.33 29.89 -8.45
C MET A 1 20.71 28.53 -8.64
N GLU A 2 21.52 27.47 -8.61
CA GLU A 2 20.97 26.10 -8.59
C GLU A 2 20.28 25.92 -7.24
N ALA A 3 19.00 25.57 -7.24
CA ALA A 3 18.29 25.24 -6.02
C ALA A 3 18.94 23.97 -5.45
N THR A 4 19.58 24.09 -4.29
CA THR A 4 20.19 22.94 -3.61
C THR A 4 19.07 21.99 -3.18
N ILE A 5 19.02 20.80 -3.79
CA ILE A 5 18.04 19.77 -3.44
C ILE A 5 18.42 19.21 -2.06
N THR A 6 17.57 19.43 -1.06
CA THR A 6 17.77 18.93 0.30
C THR A 6 16.91 17.69 0.55
N MET A 7 17.32 16.86 1.52
CA MET A 7 16.51 15.69 1.91
C MET A 7 15.12 16.09 2.41
N GLU A 8 15.02 17.21 3.12
CA GLU A 8 13.74 17.75 3.60
C GLU A 8 12.80 18.07 2.43
N SER A 9 13.32 18.70 1.37
CA SER A 9 12.53 19.01 0.17
C SER A 9 12.09 17.75 -0.60
N VAL A 10 12.96 16.74 -0.65
CA VAL A 10 12.65 15.44 -1.26
C VAL A 10 11.58 14.71 -0.43
N TRP A 11 11.73 14.72 0.89
CA TRP A 11 10.78 14.08 1.79
C TRP A 11 9.39 14.69 1.66
N GLU A 12 9.28 16.01 1.75
CA GLU A 12 7.98 16.67 1.71
C GLU A 12 7.26 16.43 0.38
N GLN A 13 8.00 16.34 -0.71
CA GLN A 13 7.43 16.11 -2.04
C GLN A 13 7.11 14.63 -2.33
N TYR A 14 7.90 13.68 -1.79
CA TYR A 14 7.87 12.28 -2.25
C TYR A 14 7.57 11.25 -1.16
N LYS A 15 7.29 11.65 0.09
CA LYS A 15 6.94 10.73 1.20
C LYS A 15 5.82 9.73 0.85
N GLU A 16 4.74 10.22 0.24
CA GLU A 16 3.61 9.41 -0.25
C GLU A 16 4.07 8.31 -1.23
N MET A 17 4.97 8.65 -2.16
CA MET A 17 5.49 7.69 -3.12
C MET A 17 6.35 6.61 -2.43
N ILE A 18 7.19 7.01 -1.48
CA ILE A 18 8.02 6.10 -0.71
C ILE A 18 7.15 5.14 0.13
N TYR A 19 6.11 5.65 0.79
CA TYR A 19 5.12 4.84 1.52
C TYR A 19 4.42 3.84 0.62
N ASN A 20 3.98 4.25 -0.56
CA ASN A 20 3.33 3.35 -1.51
C ASN A 20 4.25 2.22 -1.98
N ILE A 21 5.55 2.49 -2.17
CA ILE A 21 6.53 1.46 -2.48
C ILE A 21 6.68 0.50 -1.30
N ALA A 22 6.89 1.02 -0.08
CA ALA A 22 7.05 0.23 1.12
C ALA A 22 5.84 -0.66 1.38
N TRP A 23 4.61 -0.15 1.25
CA TRP A 23 3.38 -0.91 1.45
C TRP A 23 3.27 -2.08 0.47
N LYS A 24 3.60 -1.84 -0.80
CA LYS A 24 3.64 -2.89 -1.82
C LYS A 24 4.69 -3.96 -1.49
N MET A 25 5.87 -3.55 -1.05
CA MET A 25 6.95 -4.49 -0.73
C MET A 25 6.69 -5.28 0.55
N ALA A 26 6.16 -4.64 1.58
CA ALA A 26 5.76 -5.27 2.85
C ALA A 26 4.79 -6.42 2.58
N LYS A 27 3.75 -6.17 1.78
CA LYS A 27 2.79 -7.19 1.36
C LYS A 27 3.40 -8.30 0.51
N GLN A 28 4.32 -7.95 -0.40
CA GLN A 28 4.90 -8.92 -1.33
C GLN A 28 5.93 -9.84 -0.65
N HIS A 29 6.69 -9.32 0.30
CA HIS A 29 7.81 -10.01 0.92
C HIS A 29 7.55 -10.42 2.37
N ASN A 30 6.37 -10.10 2.92
CA ASN A 30 6.02 -10.30 4.33
C ASN A 30 7.05 -9.68 5.27
N GLU A 31 7.39 -8.42 4.99
CA GLU A 31 8.36 -7.61 5.74
C GLU A 31 7.64 -6.49 6.49
N ASP A 32 8.29 -5.97 7.52
CA ASP A 32 7.79 -4.83 8.29
C ASP A 32 7.77 -3.54 7.44
N PHE A 33 6.67 -2.80 7.53
CA PHE A 33 6.47 -1.58 6.73
C PHE A 33 7.43 -0.47 7.13
N ASP A 34 7.63 -0.25 8.43
CA ASP A 34 8.44 0.86 8.95
C ASP A 34 9.93 0.63 8.69
N GLU A 35 10.39 -0.62 8.77
CA GLU A 35 11.75 -1.01 8.33
C GLU A 35 11.95 -0.74 6.83
N LEU A 36 10.97 -1.07 5.98
CA LEU A 36 11.06 -0.78 4.55
C LEU A 36 11.07 0.72 4.26
N VAL A 37 10.23 1.51 4.92
CA VAL A 37 10.27 2.98 4.81
C VAL A 37 11.65 3.51 5.18
N SER A 38 12.22 3.03 6.28
CA SER A 38 13.54 3.42 6.76
C SER A 38 14.64 3.09 5.74
N GLU A 39 14.62 1.89 5.15
CA GLU A 39 15.58 1.50 4.10
C GLU A 39 15.40 2.33 2.81
N GLY A 40 14.16 2.65 2.43
CA GLY A 40 13.89 3.52 1.29
C GLY A 40 14.45 4.93 1.47
N ILE A 41 14.22 5.53 2.64
CA ILE A 41 14.76 6.84 3.00
C ILE A 41 16.28 6.80 3.00
N ASN A 42 16.88 5.76 3.60
CA ASN A 42 18.32 5.56 3.62
C ASN A 42 18.90 5.46 2.20
N GLY A 43 18.26 4.73 1.30
CA GLY A 43 18.65 4.65 -0.11
C GLY A 43 18.63 6.01 -0.80
N VAL A 44 17.56 6.78 -0.62
CA VAL A 44 17.45 8.13 -1.17
C VAL A 44 18.56 9.03 -0.62
N MET A 45 18.75 9.09 0.70
CA MET A 45 19.78 9.91 1.34
C MET A 45 21.19 9.55 0.87
N LYS A 46 21.50 8.25 0.84
CA LYS A 46 22.82 7.72 0.47
C LYS A 46 23.24 8.11 -0.93
N TYR A 47 22.29 8.14 -1.87
CA TYR A 47 22.60 8.42 -3.28
C TYR A 47 22.27 9.85 -3.71
N LEU A 48 21.55 10.65 -2.91
CA LEU A 48 21.10 12.00 -3.29
C LEU A 48 22.24 12.92 -3.76
N PRO A 49 23.44 12.93 -3.13
CA PRO A 49 24.56 13.74 -3.60
C PRO A 49 25.05 13.39 -5.01
N ARG A 50 24.65 12.24 -5.57
CA ARG A 50 24.99 11.77 -6.91
C ARG A 50 23.87 12.00 -7.92
N TYR A 51 22.79 12.68 -7.53
CA TYR A 51 21.70 12.99 -8.42
C TYR A 51 22.16 13.93 -9.54
N ASP A 52 21.73 13.62 -10.76
CA ASP A 52 22.08 14.33 -11.98
C ASP A 52 20.80 14.57 -12.78
N SER A 53 20.36 15.84 -12.81
CA SER A 53 19.11 16.24 -13.46
C SER A 53 19.14 16.07 -14.98
N ALA A 54 20.32 15.97 -15.60
CA ALA A 54 20.44 15.73 -17.03
C ALA A 54 20.11 14.28 -17.42
N LYS A 55 20.19 13.33 -16.47
CA LYS A 55 19.98 11.89 -16.72
C LYS A 55 18.56 11.42 -16.43
N SER A 56 17.86 12.05 -15.48
CA SER A 56 16.52 11.65 -15.08
C SER A 56 15.82 12.75 -14.28
N SER A 57 14.49 12.74 -14.28
CA SER A 57 13.72 13.55 -13.33
C SER A 57 13.99 13.12 -11.89
N LEU A 58 13.88 14.07 -10.95
CA LEU A 58 14.05 13.80 -9.51
C LEU A 58 13.07 12.73 -9.02
N CYS A 59 11.80 12.81 -9.45
CA CYS A 59 10.77 11.81 -9.12
C CYS A 59 11.19 10.38 -9.52
N THR A 60 11.61 10.19 -10.78
CA THR A 60 12.08 8.89 -11.27
C THR A 60 13.31 8.41 -10.51
N TRP A 61 14.22 9.32 -10.19
CA TRP A 61 15.43 9.01 -9.45
C TRP A 61 15.12 8.56 -8.02
N VAL A 62 14.27 9.31 -7.29
CA VAL A 62 13.84 8.97 -5.92
C VAL A 62 13.14 7.63 -5.90
N TYR A 63 12.22 7.39 -6.85
CA TYR A 63 11.54 6.10 -6.98
C TYR A 63 12.54 4.95 -7.10
N ARG A 64 13.52 5.06 -8.01
CA ARG A 64 14.51 4.01 -8.23
C ARG A 64 15.40 3.79 -7.02
N SER A 65 15.92 4.87 -6.43
CA SER A 65 16.79 4.80 -5.25
C SER A 65 16.08 4.12 -4.07
N ALA A 66 14.84 4.50 -3.78
CA ALA A 66 14.05 3.88 -2.72
C ALA A 66 13.71 2.41 -3.04
N TRP A 67 13.23 2.14 -4.26
CA TRP A 67 12.87 0.80 -4.70
C TRP A 67 14.05 -0.17 -4.65
N ASP A 68 15.20 0.22 -5.20
CA ASP A 68 16.36 -0.67 -5.27
C ASP A 68 16.91 -0.99 -3.87
N GLU A 69 16.90 -0.01 -2.95
CA GLU A 69 17.37 -0.21 -1.59
C GLU A 69 16.41 -1.11 -0.79
N MET A 70 15.10 -0.84 -0.82
CA MET A 70 14.08 -1.69 -0.18
C MET A 70 14.07 -3.11 -0.76
N LYS A 71 14.16 -3.24 -2.09
CA LYS A 71 14.23 -4.55 -2.74
C LYS A 71 15.48 -5.32 -2.31
N SER A 72 16.62 -4.63 -2.24
CA SER A 72 17.88 -5.20 -1.77
C SER A 72 17.77 -5.71 -0.34
N TYR A 73 17.06 -4.98 0.53
CA TYR A 73 16.74 -5.43 1.88
C TYR A 73 15.93 -6.74 1.89
N CYS A 74 14.82 -6.79 1.14
CA CYS A 74 13.94 -7.98 1.10
C CYS A 74 14.65 -9.25 0.58
N ILE A 75 15.50 -9.10 -0.44
CA ILE A 75 16.09 -10.26 -1.15
C ILE A 75 17.44 -10.70 -0.60
N ASN A 76 18.12 -9.87 0.19
CA ASN A 76 19.47 -10.17 0.67
C ASN A 76 19.42 -10.64 2.13
N PRO A 77 19.65 -11.94 2.41
CA PRO A 77 19.62 -12.48 3.77
C PRO A 77 20.62 -11.80 4.72
N LYS A 78 21.72 -11.25 4.19
CA LYS A 78 22.74 -10.55 4.97
C LYS A 78 22.31 -9.16 5.45
N ARG A 79 21.26 -8.60 4.83
CA ARG A 79 20.71 -7.29 5.18
C ARG A 79 19.53 -7.37 6.12
N LYS A 80 18.91 -8.56 6.22
CA LYS A 80 17.99 -8.86 7.31
C LYS A 80 18.79 -8.74 8.60
N ARG A 81 18.46 -7.77 9.46
CA ARG A 81 19.00 -7.73 10.82
C ARG A 81 18.64 -9.08 11.44
N HIS A 82 19.64 -9.87 11.81
CA HIS A 82 19.43 -11.03 12.68
C HIS A 82 18.90 -10.48 14.01
N VAL A 83 17.57 -10.41 14.14
CA VAL A 83 16.96 -10.38 15.45
C VAL A 83 17.24 -11.76 16.03
N ALA A 84 18.12 -11.83 17.02
CA ALA A 84 18.29 -13.04 17.80
C ALA A 84 16.98 -13.26 18.56
N THR A 85 16.07 -14.04 17.97
CA THR A 85 14.98 -14.62 18.74
C THR A 85 15.62 -15.75 19.55
N ASP A 86 15.93 -15.49 20.81
CA ASP A 86 16.28 -16.55 21.76
C ASP A 86 15.06 -17.46 21.90
N PHE A 87 15.07 -18.57 21.17
CA PHE A 87 14.08 -19.64 21.25
C PHE A 87 14.35 -20.53 22.47
N SER A 88 14.48 -19.93 23.65
CA SER A 88 14.67 -20.66 24.90
C SER A 88 13.87 -20.07 26.05
N ASP A 89 12.57 -19.89 25.84
CA ASP A 89 11.58 -20.14 26.89
C ASP A 89 10.18 -20.08 26.31
N LEU A 90 9.23 -20.72 26.99
CA LEU A 90 7.81 -20.84 26.67
C LEU A 90 7.43 -22.08 25.87
N THR A 91 7.67 -23.23 26.50
CA THR A 91 6.64 -24.25 26.62
C THR A 91 5.37 -23.64 27.26
N ASP A 92 4.36 -23.25 26.48
CA ASP A 92 2.96 -23.50 26.84
C ASP A 92 2.05 -23.28 25.62
N ASP A 93 1.42 -24.36 25.17
CA ASP A 93 0.77 -24.51 23.86
C ASP A 93 -0.68 -23.98 23.85
N ASN A 94 -0.99 -22.94 24.63
CA ASN A 94 -2.39 -22.53 24.84
C ASN A 94 -2.71 -21.03 24.96
N ASP A 95 -1.76 -20.12 24.69
CA ASP A 95 -2.01 -18.67 24.88
C ASP A 95 -1.71 -17.77 23.66
N LEU A 96 -1.36 -18.34 22.50
CA LEU A 96 -1.09 -17.57 21.27
C LEU A 96 -2.34 -17.11 20.50
N ALA A 97 -3.55 -17.41 21.00
CA ALA A 97 -4.80 -16.98 20.35
C ALA A 97 -5.21 -15.54 20.67
N HIS A 98 -4.56 -14.85 21.63
CA HIS A 98 -5.05 -13.56 22.15
C HIS A 98 -4.07 -12.39 22.10
N GLN A 99 -2.98 -12.45 21.33
CA GLN A 99 -2.04 -11.33 21.19
C GLN A 99 -1.67 -11.00 19.74
N LEU A 100 -2.65 -11.02 18.83
CA LEU A 100 -2.57 -10.11 17.69
C LEU A 100 -2.79 -8.69 18.23
N PRO A 101 -1.85 -7.74 18.08
CA PRO A 101 -2.18 -6.36 18.32
C PRO A 101 -3.36 -6.03 17.42
N SER A 102 -4.47 -5.60 18.01
CA SER A 102 -5.58 -4.97 17.32
C SER A 102 -5.07 -3.66 16.74
N THR A 103 -4.25 -3.74 15.68
CA THR A 103 -4.08 -2.64 14.75
C THR A 103 -5.47 -2.45 14.18
N SER A 104 -6.12 -1.34 14.54
CA SER A 104 -7.27 -0.86 13.79
C SER A 104 -6.80 -0.74 12.35
N SER A 105 -7.11 -1.77 11.57
CA SER A 105 -6.90 -1.74 10.14
C SER A 105 -7.68 -0.51 9.70
N TRP A 106 -7.05 0.45 9.03
CA TRP A 106 -7.75 1.58 8.42
C TRP A 106 -8.99 1.12 7.61
N ILE A 107 -8.93 -0.11 7.07
CA ILE A 107 -10.04 -0.83 6.45
C ILE A 107 -11.13 -1.21 7.46
N GLY A 108 -10.79 -1.63 8.67
CA GLY A 108 -11.72 -1.86 9.77
C GLY A 108 -12.43 -0.57 10.19
N ASP A 109 -11.70 0.55 10.27
CA ASP A 109 -12.28 1.86 10.61
C ASP A 109 -13.21 2.36 9.50
N ILE A 110 -12.78 2.28 8.23
CA ILE A 110 -13.63 2.58 7.06
C ILE A 110 -14.84 1.64 7.00
N MET A 111 -14.65 0.34 7.24
CA MET A 111 -15.75 -0.62 7.26
C MET A 111 -16.73 -0.30 8.39
N GLN A 112 -16.30 0.26 9.52
CA GLN A 112 -17.22 0.70 10.58
C GLN A 112 -18.02 1.95 10.19
N GLU A 113 -17.44 2.86 9.42
CA GLU A 113 -18.08 4.12 9.01
C GLU A 113 -19.00 4.01 7.78
N ILE A 114 -18.75 3.05 6.88
CA ILE A 114 -19.59 2.86 5.69
C ILE A 114 -20.86 2.04 5.99
N GLY A 115 -21.97 2.39 5.34
CA GLY A 115 -23.25 1.68 5.46
C GLY A 115 -23.19 0.22 5.00
N ASP A 116 -24.16 -0.59 5.42
CA ASP A 116 -24.20 -2.04 5.13
C ASP A 116 -24.12 -2.38 3.64
N GLU A 117 -24.58 -1.48 2.78
CA GLU A 117 -24.58 -1.61 1.33
C GLU A 117 -23.20 -1.33 0.73
N ALA A 118 -22.44 -0.39 1.29
CA ALA A 118 -21.05 -0.13 0.92
C ALA A 118 -20.13 -1.26 1.41
N ARG A 119 -20.41 -1.86 2.58
CA ARG A 119 -19.74 -3.09 3.02
C ARG A 119 -19.98 -4.25 2.06
N ALA A 120 -21.21 -4.39 1.56
CA ALA A 120 -21.53 -5.40 0.56
C ALA A 120 -20.74 -5.18 -0.74
N LEU A 121 -20.56 -3.92 -1.17
CA LEU A 121 -19.71 -3.60 -2.32
C LEU A 121 -18.25 -3.97 -2.10
N VAL A 122 -17.67 -3.62 -0.94
CA VAL A 122 -16.30 -4.01 -0.58
C VAL A 122 -16.15 -5.53 -0.59
N LYS A 123 -17.13 -6.25 -0.03
CA LYS A 123 -17.17 -7.70 -0.03
C LYS A 123 -17.21 -8.28 -1.46
N VAL A 124 -18.06 -7.73 -2.34
CA VAL A 124 -18.13 -8.13 -3.75
C VAL A 124 -16.80 -7.93 -4.47
N VAL A 125 -16.12 -6.80 -4.24
CA VAL A 125 -14.79 -6.52 -4.82
C VAL A 125 -13.73 -7.50 -4.27
N CYS A 126 -13.84 -7.87 -2.98
CA CYS A 126 -12.98 -8.84 -2.33
C CYS A 126 -13.28 -10.30 -2.74
N GLU A 127 -14.50 -10.63 -3.16
CA GLU A 127 -14.91 -11.97 -3.58
C GLU A 127 -14.90 -12.15 -5.10
N ALA A 128 -14.72 -11.07 -5.87
CA ALA A 128 -14.66 -11.11 -7.31
C ALA A 128 -13.52 -12.02 -7.83
N PRO A 129 -13.73 -12.73 -8.95
CA PRO A 129 -12.70 -13.53 -9.61
C PRO A 129 -11.41 -12.72 -9.85
N ASP A 130 -10.26 -13.38 -9.74
CA ASP A 130 -8.95 -12.69 -9.77
C ASP A 130 -8.68 -11.92 -11.05
N GLU A 131 -9.31 -12.31 -12.16
CA GLU A 131 -9.28 -11.60 -13.44
C GLU A 131 -9.94 -10.21 -13.31
N LEU A 132 -11.13 -10.14 -12.72
CA LEU A 132 -11.83 -8.89 -12.43
C LEU A 132 -11.12 -8.07 -11.35
N ARG A 133 -10.60 -8.72 -10.31
CA ARG A 133 -9.81 -8.08 -9.24
C ARG A 133 -8.56 -7.39 -9.80
N LYS A 134 -7.84 -8.04 -10.72
CA LYS A 134 -6.66 -7.48 -11.40
C LYS A 134 -7.04 -6.30 -12.30
N GLU A 135 -8.17 -6.38 -12.99
CA GLU A 135 -8.71 -5.28 -13.81
C GLU A 135 -9.23 -4.11 -12.98
N ILE A 136 -9.68 -4.31 -11.74
CA ILE A 136 -10.06 -3.26 -10.78
C ILE A 136 -8.80 -2.55 -10.21
N ILE A 137 -7.69 -3.27 -10.01
CA ILE A 137 -6.48 -2.73 -9.33
C ILE A 137 -5.53 -1.94 -10.27
N ARG A 138 -5.49 -2.21 -11.58
CA ARG A 138 -4.39 -1.79 -12.51
C ARG A 138 -4.49 -0.53 -13.45
N GLY A 139 -5.15 0.61 -13.13
CA GLY A 139 -5.59 1.57 -14.18
C GLY A 139 -6.49 2.77 -13.79
N LYS A 140 -6.71 3.70 -14.73
CA LYS A 140 -7.36 5.01 -14.53
C LYS A 140 -8.83 4.90 -14.07
N GLN A 141 -9.20 5.70 -13.05
CA GLN A 141 -10.42 5.62 -12.23
C GLN A 141 -11.78 5.61 -12.98
N GLU A 142 -11.94 6.33 -14.10
CA GLU A 142 -13.29 6.53 -14.71
C GLU A 142 -13.89 5.30 -15.38
N ARG A 143 -13.14 4.60 -16.24
CA ARG A 143 -13.67 3.41 -16.97
C ARG A 143 -13.98 2.21 -16.05
N ARG A 144 -13.50 2.26 -14.80
CA ARG A 144 -13.57 1.18 -13.81
C ARG A 144 -14.79 1.27 -12.94
N ALA A 145 -15.16 2.49 -12.58
CA ALA A 145 -16.44 2.77 -11.97
C ALA A 145 -17.54 2.22 -12.87
N GLU A 146 -17.48 2.45 -14.18
CA GLU A 146 -18.52 1.95 -15.09
C GLU A 146 -18.57 0.43 -15.21
N ALA A 147 -17.43 -0.27 -15.31
CA ALA A 147 -17.42 -1.73 -15.38
C ALA A 147 -17.94 -2.39 -14.10
N LEU A 148 -17.60 -1.84 -12.93
CA LEU A 148 -18.10 -2.35 -11.66
C LEU A 148 -19.59 -2.03 -11.46
N LYS A 149 -20.02 -0.82 -11.84
CA LYS A 149 -21.44 -0.44 -11.84
C LYS A 149 -22.26 -1.36 -12.76
N ALA A 150 -21.74 -1.69 -13.95
CA ALA A 150 -22.36 -2.63 -14.86
C ALA A 150 -22.48 -4.03 -14.25
N TYR A 151 -21.42 -4.55 -13.63
CA TYR A 151 -21.49 -5.84 -12.92
C TYR A 151 -22.53 -5.84 -11.78
N MET A 152 -22.62 -4.75 -11.01
CA MET A 152 -23.61 -4.64 -9.93
C MET A 152 -25.05 -4.61 -10.46
N ILE A 153 -25.28 -3.94 -11.60
CA ILE A 153 -26.62 -3.85 -12.21
C ILE A 153 -26.97 -5.17 -12.91
N ASP A 154 -26.07 -5.69 -13.74
CA ASP A 154 -26.38 -6.78 -14.67
C ASP A 154 -26.25 -8.18 -14.03
N VAL A 155 -25.40 -8.33 -13.00
CA VAL A 155 -25.12 -9.64 -12.38
C VAL A 155 -25.68 -9.72 -10.96
N LEU A 156 -25.60 -8.64 -10.20
CA LEU A 156 -26.11 -8.60 -8.82
C LEU A 156 -27.53 -8.04 -8.72
N ASP A 157 -28.10 -7.57 -9.83
CA ASP A 157 -29.47 -7.07 -9.96
C ASP A 157 -29.74 -5.82 -9.08
N TRP A 158 -28.72 -4.99 -8.87
CA TRP A 158 -28.86 -3.75 -8.11
C TRP A 158 -29.48 -2.64 -8.95
N HIS A 159 -30.39 -1.88 -8.33
CA HIS A 159 -30.99 -0.73 -9.00
C HIS A 159 -29.95 0.35 -9.34
N PRO A 160 -29.92 0.92 -10.56
CA PRO A 160 -28.91 1.89 -10.98
C PRO A 160 -28.79 3.13 -10.09
N GLU A 161 -29.91 3.59 -9.53
CA GLU A 161 -29.93 4.72 -8.58
C GLU A 161 -29.21 4.37 -7.28
N LYS A 162 -29.42 3.14 -6.78
CA LYS A 162 -28.77 2.62 -5.56
C LYS A 162 -27.26 2.52 -5.76
N VAL A 163 -26.84 2.01 -6.91
CA VAL A 163 -25.42 1.91 -7.28
C VAL A 163 -24.74 3.28 -7.30
N ASN A 164 -25.41 4.31 -7.84
CA ASN A 164 -24.85 5.66 -7.90
C ASN A 164 -24.78 6.36 -6.54
N THR A 165 -25.72 6.08 -5.64
CA THR A 165 -25.69 6.58 -4.25
C THR A 165 -24.52 5.97 -3.48
N VAL A 166 -24.40 4.64 -3.50
CA VAL A 166 -23.31 3.91 -2.81
C VAL A 166 -21.94 4.34 -3.36
N TRP A 167 -21.82 4.54 -4.68
CA TRP A 167 -20.57 5.01 -5.27
C TRP A 167 -20.18 6.42 -4.80
N ARG A 168 -21.16 7.29 -4.58
CA ARG A 168 -20.96 8.65 -4.08
C ARG A 168 -20.47 8.66 -2.62
N GLU A 169 -21.04 7.78 -1.81
CA GLU A 169 -20.62 7.60 -0.41
C GLU A 169 -19.19 7.06 -0.32
N VAL A 170 -18.87 6.01 -1.06
CA VAL A 170 -17.51 5.44 -1.08
C VAL A 170 -16.48 6.45 -1.60
N SER A 171 -16.84 7.28 -2.59
CA SER A 171 -15.96 8.33 -3.11
C SER A 171 -15.76 9.51 -2.15
N ALA A 172 -16.63 9.69 -1.16
CA ALA A 172 -16.51 10.75 -0.15
C ALA A 172 -15.61 10.34 1.03
N CYS A 173 -15.39 9.03 1.22
CA CYS A 173 -14.56 8.46 2.28
C CYS A 173 -13.14 8.09 1.83
N LEU A 174 -12.81 8.26 0.54
CA LEU A 174 -11.49 8.05 -0.07
C LEU A 174 -10.83 9.38 -0.41
#